data_AF-A0A961UYT2-F1
#
_entry.id   AF-A0A961UYT2-F1
#
_cell.length_a   1.000
_cell.length_b   1.000
_cell.length_c   1.000
_cell.angle_alpha   90.00
_cell.angle_beta   90.00
_cell.angle_gamma   90.00
#
_symmetry.space_group_name_H-M   'P 1'
#
loop_
_entity.id
_entity.type
_entity.pdbx_description
1 polymer ?
#
loop_
_entity_poly.entity_id
_entity_poly.type
_entity_poly.pdbx_seq_one_letter_code
_entity_poly.pdbx_strand_id
1 'polypeptide(L)'
;MRAETGLGMRRVAASIGVTLALFATPALAEMIDGYPDAIVCHVSDFRSIGYLHRVNDDGSAIYMTLGQELARVTADGVFHREGAKDCDGKTLKQLEADGQAFEFE
;
A
#
# COMPACT_ATOMS: atom_id res chain seq x y z
N MET A 1 3.96 -7.72 84.23
CA MET A 1 2.79 -7.49 83.35
C MET A 1 3.30 -7.08 81.97
N ARG A 2 2.80 -7.73 80.91
CA ARG A 2 2.70 -7.37 79.47
C ARG A 2 3.73 -6.40 78.86
N ALA A 3 4.53 -6.89 77.91
CA ALA A 3 4.40 -6.76 76.43
C ALA A 3 5.14 -5.48 75.94
N GLU A 4 5.90 -5.44 74.83
CA GLU A 4 5.46 -5.66 73.46
C GLU A 4 6.61 -6.00 72.49
N THR A 5 6.22 -6.68 71.42
CA THR A 5 6.93 -7.08 70.20
C THR A 5 7.38 -5.91 69.31
N GLY A 6 8.43 -6.10 68.49
CA GLY A 6 8.78 -5.16 67.42
C GLY A 6 9.74 -5.72 66.37
N LEU A 7 9.25 -6.63 65.53
CA LEU A 7 9.93 -7.19 64.36
C LEU A 7 10.10 -6.12 63.26
N GLY A 8 11.31 -5.56 63.12
CA GLY A 8 11.66 -4.57 62.11
C GLY A 8 11.89 -5.20 60.73
N MET A 9 10.80 -5.48 60.01
CA MET A 9 10.82 -5.94 58.62
C MET A 9 11.25 -4.78 57.69
N ARG A 10 12.52 -4.75 57.28
CA ARG A 10 13.00 -3.83 56.25
C ARG A 10 12.40 -4.22 54.90
N ARG A 11 11.43 -3.43 54.43
CA ARG A 11 10.82 -3.59 53.09
C ARG A 11 11.84 -3.21 52.01
N VAL A 12 12.20 -4.19 51.19
CA VAL A 12 12.88 -3.98 49.92
C VAL A 12 11.86 -3.40 48.94
N ALA A 13 11.98 -2.11 48.60
CA ALA A 13 11.21 -1.51 47.53
C ALA A 13 12.02 -1.66 46.22
N ALA A 14 11.83 -2.79 45.53
CA ALA A 14 12.31 -2.95 44.16
C ALA A 14 11.32 -2.25 43.22
N SER A 15 11.66 -1.04 42.77
CA SER A 15 10.93 -0.32 41.74
C SER A 15 11.11 -1.03 40.39
N ILE A 16 10.12 -1.85 40.01
CA ILE A 16 10.01 -2.45 38.67
C ILE A 16 9.63 -1.32 37.72
N GLY A 17 10.62 -0.70 37.08
CA GLY A 17 10.41 0.22 35.98
C GLY A 17 9.91 -0.56 34.77
N VAL A 18 8.61 -0.49 34.49
CA VAL A 18 8.03 -1.03 33.26
C VAL A 18 8.47 -0.13 32.10
N THR A 19 9.47 -0.56 31.34
CA THR A 19 9.85 0.10 30.09
C THR A 19 8.81 -0.24 29.04
N LEU A 20 7.84 0.66 28.79
CA LEU A 20 6.98 0.55 27.61
C LEU A 20 7.86 0.77 26.37
N ALA A 21 8.28 -0.31 25.74
CA ALA A 21 8.78 -0.26 24.37
C ALA A 21 7.61 0.12 23.47
N LEU A 22 7.59 1.37 23.00
CA LEU A 22 6.68 1.83 21.94
C LEU A 22 7.08 1.09 20.65
N PHE A 23 6.39 0.00 20.34
CA PHE A 23 6.41 -0.59 19.02
C PHE A 23 5.63 0.36 18.09
N ALA A 24 6.31 1.35 17.54
CA ALA A 24 5.76 2.13 16.45
C ALA A 24 5.71 1.21 15.22
N THR A 25 4.51 0.76 14.84
CA THR A 25 4.31 0.20 13.50
C THR A 25 4.63 1.30 12.50
N PRO A 26 5.56 1.10 11.56
CA PRO A 26 5.72 2.06 10.47
C PRO A 26 4.38 2.18 9.77
N ALA A 27 3.81 3.38 9.75
CA ALA A 27 2.69 3.69 8.89
C ALA A 27 3.26 3.83 7.47
N LEU A 28 3.39 2.70 6.77
CA LEU A 28 3.59 2.73 5.32
C LEU A 28 2.26 3.15 4.71
N ALA A 29 2.30 4.07 3.74
CA ALA A 29 1.14 4.31 2.91
C ALA A 29 0.91 3.02 2.13
N GLU A 30 -0.16 2.30 2.48
CA GLU A 30 -0.55 1.08 1.78
C GLU A 30 -1.02 1.45 0.38
N MET A 31 -0.57 0.69 -0.61
CA MET A 31 -1.06 0.83 -1.97
C MET A 31 -2.52 0.34 -2.04
N ILE A 32 -3.24 0.72 -3.10
CA ILE A 32 -4.68 0.45 -3.15
C ILE A 32 -4.91 -0.98 -3.66
N ASP A 33 -5.33 -1.86 -2.75
CA ASP A 33 -5.66 -3.25 -3.04
C ASP A 33 -6.52 -3.44 -4.30
N GLY A 34 -6.14 -4.43 -5.10
CA GLY A 34 -6.86 -4.81 -6.32
C GLY A 34 -6.51 -3.97 -7.55
N TYR A 35 -5.62 -3.00 -7.43
CA TYR A 35 -5.08 -2.22 -8.54
C TYR A 35 -3.55 -2.30 -8.57
N PRO A 36 -2.96 -2.59 -9.74
CA PRO A 36 -1.52 -2.43 -9.92
C PRO A 36 -1.07 -0.99 -9.66
N ASP A 37 0.14 -0.84 -9.15
CA ASP A 37 0.73 0.47 -8.90
C ASP A 37 1.30 1.11 -10.16
N ALA A 38 1.75 0.27 -11.10
CA ALA A 38 2.22 0.68 -12.40
C ALA A 38 1.74 -0.24 -13.52
N ILE A 39 1.45 0.36 -14.66
CA ILE A 39 1.15 -0.34 -15.91
C ILE A 39 2.10 0.15 -17.01
N VAL A 40 2.71 -0.78 -17.74
CA VAL A 40 3.66 -0.49 -18.81
C VAL A 40 3.15 -0.98 -20.15
N CYS A 41 3.00 -0.04 -21.09
CA CYS A 41 2.43 -0.28 -22.41
C CYS A 41 3.36 0.24 -23.52
N HIS A 42 3.27 -0.36 -24.70
CA HIS A 42 3.80 0.21 -25.93
C HIS A 42 2.80 1.20 -26.53
N VAL A 43 3.22 2.46 -26.59
CA VAL A 43 2.45 3.56 -27.17
C VAL A 43 3.25 4.12 -28.33
N SER A 44 2.71 3.97 -29.54
CA SER A 44 3.47 4.20 -30.79
C SER A 44 4.78 3.39 -30.82
N ASP A 45 5.92 4.05 -30.60
CA ASP A 45 7.27 3.50 -30.72
C ASP A 45 8.05 3.53 -29.40
N PHE A 46 7.40 3.89 -28.28
CA PHE A 46 8.04 3.95 -26.97
C PHE A 46 7.26 3.16 -25.92
N ARG A 47 7.95 2.79 -24.84
CA ARG A 47 7.31 2.25 -23.64
C ARG A 47 6.88 3.39 -22.75
N SER A 48 5.59 3.42 -22.42
CA SER A 48 5.01 4.37 -21.49
C SER A 48 4.67 3.67 -20.18
N ILE A 49 4.98 4.31 -19.07
CA ILE A 49 4.67 3.84 -17.71
C ILE A 49 3.62 4.78 -17.14
N GLY A 50 2.45 4.23 -16.82
CA GLY A 50 1.40 4.91 -16.07
C GLY A 50 1.41 4.43 -14.63
N TYR A 51 1.31 5.35 -13.68
CA TYR A 51 1.20 5.04 -12.25
C TYR A 51 -0.23 5.25 -11.77
N LEU A 52 -0.67 4.44 -10.81
CA LEU A 52 -1.98 4.63 -10.18
C LEU A 52 -2.05 6.03 -9.56
N HIS A 53 -2.97 6.85 -10.07
CA HIS A 53 -3.17 8.23 -9.59
C HIS A 53 -4.31 8.31 -8.60
N ARG A 54 -5.44 7.66 -8.89
CA ARG A 54 -6.60 7.56 -7.99
C ARG A 54 -7.52 6.41 -8.36
N VAL A 55 -8.27 5.94 -7.38
CA VAL A 55 -9.46 5.09 -7.56
C VAL A 55 -10.68 5.96 -7.20
N ASN A 56 -11.70 5.94 -8.04
CA ASN A 56 -12.94 6.67 -7.82
C ASN A 56 -13.95 5.79 -7.07
N ASP A 57 -14.98 6.40 -6.49
CA ASP A 57 -16.02 5.68 -5.72
C ASP A 57 -16.81 4.64 -6.53
N ASP A 58 -16.82 4.76 -7.87
CA ASP A 58 -17.46 3.79 -8.77
C ASP A 58 -16.59 2.55 -9.05
N GLY A 59 -15.40 2.46 -8.44
CA GLY A 59 -14.43 1.39 -8.67
C GLY A 59 -13.62 1.54 -9.96
N SER A 60 -13.79 2.63 -10.71
CA SER A 60 -12.86 2.94 -11.81
C SER A 60 -11.59 3.58 -11.30
N ALA A 61 -10.46 3.34 -11.95
CA ALA A 61 -9.18 3.93 -11.60
C ALA A 61 -8.61 4.78 -12.73
N ILE A 62 -7.79 5.77 -12.36
CA ILE A 62 -7.05 6.61 -13.29
C ILE A 62 -5.57 6.36 -13.07
N TYR A 63 -4.87 6.09 -14.18
CA TYR A 63 -3.43 6.00 -14.23
C TYR A 63 -2.89 7.21 -14.98
N MET A 64 -1.77 7.73 -14.53
CA MET A 64 -1.16 8.93 -15.10
C MET A 64 0.31 8.70 -15.40
N THR A 65 0.75 9.12 -16.59
CA THR A 65 2.17 9.17 -16.93
C THR A 65 2.80 10.45 -16.38
N LEU A 66 4.13 10.52 -16.31
CA LEU A 66 4.81 11.77 -15.94
C LEU A 66 4.55 12.92 -16.94
N GLY A 67 4.11 12.61 -18.16
CA GLY A 67 3.66 13.57 -19.17
C GLY A 67 2.20 14.02 -19.02
N GLN A 68 1.52 13.63 -17.92
CA GLN A 68 0.10 13.91 -17.66
C GLN A 68 -0.87 13.25 -18.65
N GLU A 69 -0.44 12.19 -19.32
CA GLU A 69 -1.35 11.39 -20.15
C GLU A 69 -2.16 10.46 -19.26
N LEU A 70 -3.45 10.35 -19.52
CA LEU A 70 -4.38 9.59 -18.72
C LEU A 70 -4.71 8.25 -19.37
N ALA A 71 -4.72 7.21 -18.54
CA ALA A 71 -5.36 5.94 -18.84
C ALA A 71 -6.44 5.66 -17.79
N ARG A 72 -7.49 4.95 -18.20
CA ARG A 72 -8.60 4.59 -17.32
C ARG A 72 -8.67 3.09 -17.16
N VAL A 73 -8.92 2.63 -15.94
CA VAL A 73 -9.40 1.27 -15.69
C VAL A 73 -10.86 1.37 -15.29
N THR A 74 -11.73 0.62 -15.95
CA THR A 74 -13.15 0.53 -15.61
C THR A 74 -13.37 -0.26 -14.33
N ALA A 75 -14.59 -0.19 -13.77
CA ALA A 75 -14.93 -0.90 -12.54
C ALA A 75 -14.83 -2.44 -12.66
N ASP A 76 -14.96 -2.98 -13.86
CA ASP A 76 -14.73 -4.40 -14.18
C ASP A 76 -13.26 -4.72 -14.50
N GLY A 77 -12.35 -3.77 -14.29
CA GLY A 77 -10.91 -3.97 -14.39
C GLY A 77 -10.36 -3.94 -15.82
N VAL A 78 -11.07 -3.35 -16.78
CA VAL A 78 -10.59 -3.21 -18.17
C VAL A 78 -9.81 -1.90 -18.32
N PHE A 79 -8.56 -2.02 -18.79
CA PHE A 79 -7.67 -0.89 -19.05
C PHE A 79 -7.94 -0.27 -20.41
N HIS A 80 -8.00 1.06 -20.45
CA HIS A 80 -8.20 1.87 -21.63
C HIS A 80 -7.19 2.99 -21.74
N ARG A 81 -6.50 3.02 -22.89
CA ARG A 81 -5.61 4.09 -23.29
C ARG A 81 -5.45 4.08 -24.81
N GLU A 82 -5.92 5.15 -25.45
CA GLU A 82 -5.77 5.31 -26.89
C GLU A 82 -4.29 5.22 -27.30
N GLY A 83 -4.01 4.45 -28.35
CA GLY A 83 -2.66 4.25 -28.88
C GLY A 83 -1.79 3.22 -28.12
N ALA A 84 -2.27 2.65 -27.00
CA ALA A 84 -1.58 1.60 -26.27
C ALA A 84 -1.87 0.21 -26.86
N LYS A 85 -1.17 -0.15 -27.94
CA LYS A 85 -1.46 -1.32 -28.79
C LYS A 85 -1.51 -2.66 -28.05
N ASP A 86 -0.73 -2.78 -26.99
CA ASP A 86 -0.54 -4.00 -26.22
C ASP A 86 -1.24 -3.99 -24.85
N CYS A 87 -1.98 -2.92 -24.52
CA CYS A 87 -2.72 -2.81 -23.25
C CYS A 87 -4.20 -2.49 -23.42
N ASP A 88 -4.57 -1.69 -24.42
CA ASP A 88 -5.94 -1.20 -24.58
C ASP A 88 -6.95 -2.35 -24.71
N GLY A 89 -7.98 -2.35 -23.88
CA GLY A 89 -9.04 -3.36 -23.82
C GLY A 89 -8.69 -4.62 -23.03
N LYS A 90 -7.49 -4.74 -22.45
CA LYS A 90 -7.13 -5.87 -21.58
C LYS A 90 -7.62 -5.65 -20.16
N THR A 91 -7.96 -6.75 -19.49
CA THR A 91 -8.19 -6.76 -18.04
C THR A 91 -6.88 -6.61 -17.28
N LEU A 92 -6.92 -6.09 -16.05
CA LEU A 92 -5.75 -6.00 -15.16
C LEU A 92 -5.03 -7.35 -15.01
N LYS A 93 -5.80 -8.44 -14.89
CA LYS A 93 -5.26 -9.81 -14.80
C LYS A 93 -4.50 -10.24 -16.06
N GLN A 94 -4.97 -9.84 -17.25
CA GLN A 94 -4.25 -10.12 -18.49
C GLN A 94 -2.96 -9.31 -18.55
N LEU A 95 -2.99 -8.03 -18.14
CA LEU A 95 -1.79 -7.20 -18.07
C LEU A 95 -0.75 -7.77 -17.11
N GLU A 96 -1.18 -8.28 -15.95
CA GLU A 96 -0.30 -8.95 -14.99
C GLU A 96 0.33 -10.22 -15.59
N ALA A 97 -0.48 -11.08 -16.20
CA ALA A 97 -0.01 -12.29 -16.87
C ALA A 97 0.97 -12.00 -18.02
N ASP A 98 0.81 -10.87 -18.69
CA ASP A 98 1.69 -10.41 -19.77
C ASP A 98 2.93 -9.65 -19.26
N GLY A 99 3.10 -9.50 -17.94
CA GLY A 99 4.22 -8.77 -17.34
C GLY A 99 4.17 -7.26 -17.60
N GLN A 100 2.97 -6.70 -17.72
CA GLN A 100 2.68 -5.30 -17.99
C GLN A 100 2.11 -4.55 -16.78
N ALA A 101 1.66 -5.25 -15.73
CA ALA A 101 1.16 -4.67 -14.49
C ALA A 101 2.05 -5.06 -13.30
N PHE A 102 2.32 -4.10 -12.40
CA PHE A 102 3.28 -4.24 -11.31
C PHE A 102 2.75 -3.63 -10.01
N GLU A 103 3.06 -4.30 -8.90
CA GLU A 103 2.88 -3.79 -7.54
C GLU A 103 4.24 -3.35 -6.97
N PHE A 104 4.23 -2.35 -6.10
CA PHE A 104 5.38 -1.88 -5.33
C PHE A 104 5.30 -2.48 -3.92
N GLU A 105 6.35 -3.19 -3.52
CA GLU A 105 6.52 -3.75 -2.17
C GLU A 105 6.93 -2.70 -1.13
#